data_AF-A0A9W6TBS0-F1
#
_entry.id   AF-A0A9W6TBS0-F1
#
_cell.length_a   1.000
_cell.length_b   1.000
_cell.length_c   1.000
_cell.angle_alpha   90.00
_cell.angle_beta   90.00
_cell.angle_gamma   90.00
#
_symmetry.space_group_name_H-M   'P 1'
#
loop_
_entity.id
_entity.type
_entity.pdbx_description
1 polymer ?
#
loop_
_entity_poly.entity_id
_entity_poly.type
_entity_poly.pdbx_seq_one_letter_code
_entity_poly.pdbx_strand_id
1 'polypeptide(L)'
;MDAKANVNAPILGDHANLGPPEVADSTTDEIYKDATDISCPVCGKGHDLLTHAVPWLSKGAQKIYTCSEEHAQLVFNDPTSYVAAQTSSNAFCFSGAASKPTGSVMFNGFQLAIGDDSTCLLLFFQSWVLSSAVKYAFAFVGVVALAMSLEGFGELRDHIQKQLLQRYDVVVTHSDYVSVSTPPARTNGDNLLSLESSVIKPSSVLPEKSNLTVVRRLPWPYKFMLAVLYVVHLVLGYWVMLAVMTYETLMFVAVIVGLGLGFAVFKDTDSDTLKGSIDPCCSS
;
A
#
# COMPACT_ATOMS: atom_id res chain seq x y z
N MET A 1 60.90 3.87 -47.61
CA MET A 1 59.47 3.95 -48.02
C MET A 1 58.64 3.16 -47.01
N ASP A 2 58.90 3.34 -45.72
CA ASP A 2 58.36 4.42 -44.86
C ASP A 2 56.90 4.15 -44.50
N ALA A 3 56.77 3.45 -43.38
CA ALA A 3 55.61 3.48 -42.51
C ALA A 3 55.38 4.90 -41.99
N LYS A 4 54.10 5.30 -41.94
CA LYS A 4 53.60 6.25 -40.92
C LYS A 4 52.10 5.98 -40.71
N ALA A 5 51.84 5.07 -39.78
CA ALA A 5 50.60 5.05 -39.05
C ALA A 5 50.50 6.37 -38.26
N ASN A 6 49.48 7.19 -38.57
CA ASN A 6 49.19 8.39 -37.81
C ASN A 6 48.41 7.97 -36.55
N VAL A 7 49.16 7.77 -35.46
CA VAL A 7 48.65 7.67 -34.10
C VAL A 7 48.20 9.07 -33.70
N ASN A 8 46.89 9.31 -33.65
CA ASN A 8 46.22 10.33 -32.82
C ASN A 8 44.69 10.27 -33.05
N ALA A 9 44.06 9.14 -32.70
CA ALA A 9 42.62 9.11 -32.46
C ALA A 9 42.40 9.23 -30.96
N PRO A 10 41.78 10.32 -30.44
CA PRO A 10 41.39 10.37 -29.05
C PRO A 10 40.22 9.40 -28.84
N ILE A 11 40.52 8.43 -28.00
CA ILE A 11 39.72 7.42 -27.32
C ILE A 11 38.24 7.83 -27.19
N LEU A 12 37.39 7.18 -27.99
CA LEU A 12 35.94 7.37 -28.02
C LEU A 12 35.30 6.56 -26.89
N GLY A 13 35.27 7.11 -25.68
CA GLY A 13 34.49 6.62 -24.55
C GLY A 13 33.56 7.72 -24.05
N ASP A 14 32.27 7.44 -23.91
CA ASP A 14 31.22 8.28 -23.30
C ASP A 14 30.72 9.56 -24.01
N HIS A 15 31.36 10.04 -25.09
CA HIS A 15 30.82 11.17 -25.89
C HIS A 15 29.64 10.83 -26.80
N ALA A 16 29.33 9.55 -26.99
CA ALA A 16 28.52 9.09 -28.13
C ALA A 16 27.07 9.59 -28.16
N ASN A 17 26.59 10.27 -27.11
CA ASN A 17 25.20 10.71 -26.97
C ASN A 17 25.01 12.24 -26.81
N LEU A 18 26.08 13.03 -26.83
CA LEU A 18 26.02 14.50 -26.74
C LEU A 18 26.37 15.15 -28.07
N GLY A 19 25.59 16.15 -28.47
CA GLY A 19 25.89 16.98 -29.63
C GLY A 19 26.91 18.07 -29.30
N PRO A 20 27.47 18.72 -30.32
CA PRO A 20 28.43 19.80 -30.11
C PRO A 20 27.81 20.96 -29.32
N PRO A 21 28.61 21.72 -28.54
CA PRO A 21 28.16 22.94 -27.89
C PRO A 21 27.51 23.91 -28.88
N GLU A 22 26.33 24.42 -28.51
CA GLU A 22 25.57 25.40 -29.28
C GLU A 22 25.25 26.62 -28.39
N VAL A 23 25.16 27.80 -29.00
CA VAL A 23 24.68 29.01 -28.32
C VAL A 23 23.16 28.89 -28.17
N ALA A 24 22.68 28.73 -26.95
CA ALA A 24 21.26 28.60 -26.65
C ALA A 24 20.97 29.20 -25.28
N ASP A 25 20.03 30.13 -25.24
CA ASP A 25 19.59 30.80 -24.02
C ASP A 25 18.35 30.09 -23.45
N SER A 26 18.50 29.59 -22.22
CA SER A 26 17.44 28.87 -21.50
C SER A 26 16.16 29.67 -21.28
N THR A 27 16.23 31.00 -21.30
CA THR A 27 15.05 31.89 -21.16
C THR A 27 14.22 31.97 -22.44
N THR A 28 14.84 31.65 -23.59
CA THR A 28 14.22 31.73 -24.91
C THR A 28 13.70 30.39 -25.43
N ASP A 29 14.16 29.28 -24.86
CA ASP A 29 13.72 27.93 -25.23
C ASP A 29 12.30 27.65 -24.72
N GLU A 30 11.39 27.25 -25.61
CA GLU A 30 9.97 26.98 -25.29
C GLU A 30 9.76 25.97 -24.16
N ILE A 31 10.73 25.06 -23.98
CA ILE A 31 10.71 23.96 -23.01
C ILE A 31 11.28 24.39 -21.64
N TYR A 32 12.21 25.35 -21.61
CA TYR A 32 13.02 25.68 -20.43
C TYR A 32 12.80 27.10 -19.89
N LYS A 33 11.98 27.91 -20.55
CA LYS A 33 11.63 29.29 -20.15
C LYS A 33 11.13 29.41 -18.70
N ASP A 34 10.44 28.39 -18.18
CA ASP A 34 9.83 28.39 -16.85
C ASP A 34 10.72 27.69 -15.79
N ALA A 35 11.89 27.17 -16.19
CA ALA A 35 12.77 26.36 -15.33
C ALA A 35 13.72 27.25 -14.51
N THR A 36 13.29 27.70 -13.34
CA THR A 36 14.08 28.59 -12.45
C THR A 36 15.19 27.89 -11.65
N ASP A 37 15.12 26.55 -11.53
CA ASP A 37 16.04 25.75 -10.70
C ASP A 37 17.24 25.18 -11.48
N ILE A 38 17.44 25.55 -12.75
CA ILE A 38 18.63 25.11 -13.49
C ILE A 38 19.81 26.06 -13.24
N SER A 39 20.97 25.47 -13.00
CA SER A 39 22.23 26.18 -12.79
C SER A 39 23.33 25.50 -13.59
N CYS A 40 24.40 26.24 -13.88
CA CYS A 40 25.51 25.69 -14.65
C CYS A 40 26.23 24.59 -13.84
N PRO A 41 26.39 23.37 -14.37
CA PRO A 41 27.03 22.25 -13.67
C PRO A 41 28.49 22.49 -13.27
N VAL A 42 29.21 23.36 -14.00
CA VAL A 42 30.62 23.67 -13.75
C VAL A 42 30.78 24.79 -12.73
N CYS A 43 29.98 25.85 -12.85
CA CYS A 43 30.20 27.14 -12.17
C CYS A 43 29.12 27.49 -11.13
N GLY A 44 27.99 26.78 -11.11
CA GLY A 44 26.86 27.04 -10.20
C GLY A 44 26.11 28.36 -10.43
N LYS A 45 26.40 29.09 -11.51
CA LYS A 45 25.64 30.30 -11.87
C LYS A 45 24.18 29.94 -12.19
N GLY A 46 23.26 30.78 -11.75
CA GLY A 46 21.82 30.57 -11.91
C GLY A 46 21.32 30.72 -13.34
N HIS A 47 20.02 30.47 -13.52
CA HIS A 47 19.29 30.40 -14.79
C HIS A 47 19.53 31.61 -15.71
N ASP A 48 19.55 32.82 -15.16
CA ASP A 48 19.64 34.07 -15.92
C ASP A 48 20.96 34.26 -16.71
N LEU A 49 21.99 33.44 -16.43
CA LEU A 49 23.34 33.58 -17.00
C LEU A 49 23.73 32.39 -17.89
N LEU A 50 22.76 31.56 -18.28
CA LEU A 50 22.96 30.36 -19.09
C LEU A 50 22.82 30.71 -20.58
N THR A 51 23.96 30.75 -21.28
CA THR A 51 24.05 31.23 -22.67
C THR A 51 24.43 30.14 -23.68
N HIS A 52 24.90 28.99 -23.20
CA HIS A 52 25.38 27.90 -24.05
C HIS A 52 24.72 26.59 -23.61
N ALA A 53 24.43 25.71 -24.55
CA ALA A 53 23.86 24.41 -24.24
C ALA A 53 24.53 23.27 -25.00
N VAL A 54 24.56 22.10 -24.37
CA VAL A 54 25.00 20.84 -24.98
C VAL A 54 23.76 19.97 -25.18
N PRO A 55 23.33 19.71 -26.43
CA PRO A 55 22.12 18.94 -26.71
C PRO A 55 22.36 17.44 -26.50
N TRP A 56 21.34 16.73 -26.02
CA TRP A 56 21.39 15.29 -25.77
C TRP A 56 20.72 14.53 -26.91
N LEU A 57 21.53 13.99 -27.83
CA LEU A 57 21.07 13.37 -29.07
C LEU A 57 20.11 12.19 -28.83
N SER A 58 20.33 11.41 -27.77
CA SER A 58 19.51 10.22 -27.47
C SER A 58 18.24 10.49 -26.67
N LYS A 59 18.10 11.68 -26.04
CA LYS A 59 16.94 12.06 -25.22
C LYS A 59 16.04 13.11 -25.88
N GLY A 60 16.20 13.34 -27.19
CA GLY A 60 15.38 14.25 -27.96
C GLY A 60 15.73 15.73 -27.69
N ALA A 61 14.75 16.52 -27.24
CA ALA A 61 14.91 17.97 -27.06
C ALA A 61 15.62 18.37 -25.75
N GLN A 62 16.20 17.41 -25.02
CA GLN A 62 16.88 17.69 -23.76
C GLN A 62 18.24 18.36 -24.00
N LYS A 63 18.50 19.47 -23.31
CA LYS A 63 19.75 20.23 -23.40
C LYS A 63 20.33 20.48 -22.00
N ILE A 64 21.65 20.46 -21.88
CA ILE A 64 22.38 20.85 -20.66
C ILE A 64 22.86 22.29 -20.83
N TYR A 65 22.37 23.19 -20.00
CA TYR A 65 22.76 24.60 -20.08
C TYR A 65 24.00 24.91 -19.24
N THR A 66 24.82 25.81 -19.75
CA THR A 66 26.09 26.24 -19.17
C THR A 66 26.28 27.75 -19.30
N CYS A 67 27.13 28.31 -18.43
CA CYS A 67 27.30 29.75 -18.31
C CYS A 67 28.27 30.35 -19.36
N SER A 68 29.02 29.51 -20.10
CA SER A 68 30.00 29.94 -21.11
C SER A 68 30.37 28.77 -22.06
N GLU A 69 30.93 29.10 -23.23
CA GLU A 69 31.37 28.13 -24.24
C GLU A 69 32.42 27.15 -23.69
N GLU A 70 33.36 27.65 -22.89
CA GLU A 70 34.38 26.85 -22.22
C GLU A 70 33.76 25.79 -21.29
N HIS A 71 32.67 26.12 -20.60
CA HIS A 71 31.97 25.18 -19.72
C HIS A 71 31.15 24.16 -20.51
N ALA A 72 30.57 24.58 -21.64
CA ALA A 72 29.94 23.66 -22.56
C ALA A 72 30.96 22.65 -23.13
N GLN A 73 32.18 23.11 -23.45
CA GLN A 73 33.27 22.26 -23.90
C GLN A 73 33.78 21.32 -22.80
N LEU A 74 33.86 21.77 -21.54
CA LEU A 74 34.21 20.90 -20.41
C LEU A 74 33.18 19.79 -20.20
N VAL A 75 31.89 20.14 -20.27
CA VAL A 75 30.78 19.18 -20.19
C VAL A 75 30.78 18.22 -21.39
N PHE A 76 31.11 18.71 -22.57
CA PHE A 76 31.21 17.89 -23.78
C PHE A 76 32.41 16.94 -23.72
N ASN A 77 33.56 17.39 -23.21
CA ASN A 77 34.82 16.65 -23.14
C ASN A 77 34.92 15.68 -21.95
N ASP A 78 34.13 15.89 -20.90
CA ASP A 78 34.01 14.94 -19.81
C ASP A 78 32.58 14.97 -19.25
N PRO A 79 31.64 14.31 -19.95
CA PRO A 79 30.27 14.28 -19.46
C PRO A 79 30.18 13.53 -18.13
N THR A 80 31.10 12.63 -17.80
CA THR A 80 30.97 11.85 -16.57
C THR A 80 31.24 12.67 -15.30
N SER A 81 32.11 13.68 -15.34
CA SER A 81 32.34 14.53 -14.16
C SER A 81 31.27 15.60 -13.94
N TYR A 82 30.58 16.04 -14.99
CA TYR A 82 29.62 17.15 -14.91
C TYR A 82 28.16 16.75 -15.16
N VAL A 83 27.94 15.59 -15.78
CA VAL A 83 26.64 15.10 -16.23
C VAL A 83 26.35 13.69 -15.73
N ALA A 84 27.36 12.84 -15.51
CA ALA A 84 27.10 11.64 -14.74
C ALA A 84 26.73 12.06 -13.32
N ALA A 85 25.68 11.40 -12.85
CA ALA A 85 25.40 11.25 -11.45
C ALA A 85 26.71 11.11 -10.67
N GLN A 86 26.90 11.96 -9.67
CA GLN A 86 28.02 11.96 -8.74
C GLN A 86 28.45 10.52 -8.38
N THR A 87 29.46 10.00 -9.06
CA THR A 87 30.21 8.81 -8.63
C THR A 87 31.13 9.22 -7.48
N SER A 88 30.52 9.63 -6.37
CA SER A 88 31.20 9.66 -5.10
C SER A 88 31.12 8.24 -4.52
N SER A 89 32.28 7.64 -4.32
CA SER A 89 32.54 6.23 -3.98
C SER A 89 32.02 5.80 -2.58
N ASN A 90 31.06 6.52 -2.01
CA ASN A 90 30.46 6.29 -0.68
C ASN A 90 28.96 6.66 -0.61
N ALA A 91 28.27 6.94 -1.73
CA ALA A 91 26.86 7.34 -1.73
C ALA A 91 25.93 6.12 -1.91
N PHE A 92 25.07 5.85 -0.93
CA PHE A 92 24.12 4.72 -0.94
C PHE A 92 23.16 4.71 -2.15
N CYS A 93 22.81 5.90 -2.64
CA CYS A 93 21.97 6.11 -3.83
C CYS A 93 22.18 7.54 -4.36
N PHE A 94 21.80 7.75 -5.62
CA PHE A 94 21.84 9.05 -6.28
C PHE A 94 20.63 9.92 -5.88
N SER A 95 20.90 11.07 -5.26
CA SER A 95 19.87 12.03 -4.80
C SER A 95 19.86 13.38 -5.54
N GLY A 96 20.60 13.47 -6.65
CA GLY A 96 20.79 14.71 -7.41
C GLY A 96 21.82 15.66 -6.78
N ALA A 97 22.26 16.67 -7.55
CA ALA A 97 23.23 17.67 -7.09
C ALA A 97 22.62 18.83 -6.27
N ALA A 98 21.32 18.76 -5.99
CA ALA A 98 20.62 19.78 -5.22
C ALA A 98 20.98 19.71 -3.72
N SER A 99 20.95 20.86 -3.04
CA SER A 99 21.20 20.97 -1.58
C SER A 99 20.19 20.19 -0.71
N LYS A 100 19.10 19.69 -1.32
CA LYS A 100 18.11 18.81 -0.70
C LYS A 100 18.07 17.48 -1.48
N PRO A 101 18.15 16.33 -0.79
CA PRO A 101 18.13 15.04 -1.46
C PRO A 101 16.78 14.84 -2.14
N THR A 102 16.81 14.54 -3.44
CA THR A 102 15.61 14.23 -4.23
C THR A 102 15.53 12.72 -4.44
N GLY A 103 14.34 12.16 -4.31
CA GLY A 103 14.08 10.73 -4.53
C GLY A 103 12.93 10.53 -5.50
N SER A 104 12.86 9.35 -6.10
CA SER A 104 11.75 8.93 -6.96
C SER A 104 10.82 8.01 -6.20
N VAL A 105 9.53 8.13 -6.52
CA VAL A 105 8.43 7.35 -5.88
C VAL A 105 8.02 6.16 -6.72
N MET A 106 8.44 6.09 -7.99
CA MET A 106 8.07 5.05 -8.93
C MET A 106 9.29 4.69 -9.77
N PHE A 107 9.83 3.48 -9.56
CA PHE A 107 10.88 2.95 -10.42
C PHE A 107 10.31 2.31 -11.69
N ASN A 108 11.15 2.17 -12.71
CA ASN A 108 10.79 1.48 -13.95
C ASN A 108 10.80 -0.04 -13.75
N GLY A 109 9.78 -0.56 -13.05
CA GLY A 109 9.67 -1.97 -12.67
C GLY A 109 10.43 -2.30 -11.38
N PHE A 110 10.48 -3.60 -11.05
CA PHE A 110 11.14 -4.08 -9.83
C PHE A 110 12.65 -3.86 -9.90
N GLN A 111 13.12 -2.92 -9.10
CA GLN A 111 14.53 -2.56 -8.98
C GLN A 111 14.95 -2.53 -7.51
N LEU A 112 16.25 -2.58 -7.26
CA LEU A 112 16.82 -2.39 -5.94
C LEU A 112 17.28 -0.93 -5.83
N ALA A 113 16.80 -0.21 -4.83
CA ALA A 113 17.18 1.20 -4.59
C ALA A 113 18.54 1.32 -3.86
N ILE A 114 19.42 0.34 -4.05
CA ILE A 114 20.71 0.20 -3.36
C ILE A 114 21.78 0.05 -4.43
N GLY A 115 22.69 1.03 -4.51
CA GLY A 115 23.80 1.03 -5.45
C GLY A 115 24.09 2.42 -5.98
N ASP A 116 25.35 2.64 -6.35
CA ASP A 116 25.89 3.95 -6.73
C ASP A 116 25.14 4.58 -7.92
N ASP A 117 24.66 3.76 -8.85
CA ASP A 117 23.94 4.20 -10.06
C ASP A 117 22.41 4.26 -9.89
N SER A 118 21.89 3.86 -8.71
CA SER A 118 20.44 3.80 -8.45
C SER A 118 19.90 5.10 -7.87
N THR A 119 18.73 5.55 -8.34
CA THR A 119 18.08 6.75 -7.78
C THR A 119 17.49 6.46 -6.40
N CYS A 120 17.61 7.41 -5.45
CA CYS A 120 17.10 7.22 -4.09
C CYS A 120 15.57 7.02 -4.04
N LEU A 121 15.11 6.09 -3.20
CA LEU A 121 13.68 5.87 -2.94
C LEU A 121 13.11 7.01 -2.08
N LEU A 122 11.96 7.53 -2.49
CA LEU A 122 11.09 8.38 -1.68
C LEU A 122 9.91 7.57 -1.16
N LEU A 123 9.71 7.53 0.17
CA LEU A 123 8.64 6.77 0.80
C LEU A 123 7.62 7.70 1.48
N PHE A 124 6.35 7.63 1.05
CA PHE A 124 5.19 8.38 1.54
C PHE A 124 5.22 9.91 1.41
N PHE A 125 6.27 10.57 1.91
CA PHE A 125 6.38 12.04 1.96
C PHE A 125 7.69 12.53 1.37
N GLN A 126 7.69 13.77 0.86
CA GLN A 126 8.87 14.40 0.26
C GLN A 126 10.06 14.52 1.22
N SER A 127 9.83 14.60 2.53
CA SER A 127 10.90 14.65 3.53
C SER A 127 11.55 13.29 3.81
N TRP A 128 10.92 12.19 3.39
CA TRP A 128 11.35 10.82 3.68
C TRP A 128 12.07 10.20 2.48
N VAL A 129 13.28 10.71 2.21
CA VAL A 129 14.18 10.17 1.17
C VAL A 129 15.22 9.25 1.79
N LEU A 130 15.24 7.99 1.33
CA LEU A 130 16.14 6.95 1.81
C LEU A 130 17.53 7.13 1.20
N SER A 131 18.27 8.10 1.74
CA SER A 131 19.62 8.48 1.30
C SER A 131 20.75 7.66 1.94
N SER A 132 20.44 6.74 2.86
CA SER A 132 21.46 5.98 3.59
C SER A 132 20.92 4.60 4.02
N ALA A 133 21.82 3.66 4.23
CA ALA A 133 21.49 2.30 4.69
C ALA A 133 20.70 2.30 6.01
N VAL A 134 20.97 3.22 6.93
CA VAL A 134 20.26 3.31 8.21
C VAL A 134 18.81 3.76 8.00
N LYS A 135 18.60 4.84 7.22
CA LYS A 135 17.24 5.29 6.84
C LYS A 135 16.48 4.18 6.14
N TYR A 136 17.18 3.42 5.30
CA TYR A 136 16.64 2.28 4.59
C TYR A 136 16.17 1.16 5.54
N ALA A 137 17.02 0.76 6.49
CA ALA A 137 16.67 -0.27 7.48
C ALA A 137 15.46 0.14 8.33
N PHE A 138 15.39 1.40 8.78
CA PHE A 138 14.23 1.91 9.51
C PHE A 138 12.96 1.91 8.66
N ALA A 139 13.06 2.30 7.38
CA ALA A 139 11.93 2.24 6.46
C ALA A 139 11.45 0.80 6.25
N PHE A 140 12.37 -0.15 6.06
CA PHE A 140 12.04 -1.57 5.91
C PHE A 140 11.27 -2.10 7.12
N VAL A 141 11.80 -1.88 8.34
CA VAL A 141 11.12 -2.29 9.58
C VAL A 141 9.76 -1.59 9.73
N GLY A 142 9.69 -0.30 9.38
CA GLY A 142 8.45 0.47 9.39
C GLY A 142 7.39 -0.10 8.45
N VAL A 143 7.76 -0.50 7.23
CA VAL A 143 6.85 -1.11 6.25
C VAL A 143 6.38 -2.49 6.74
N VAL A 144 7.27 -3.32 7.29
CA VAL A 144 6.90 -4.61 7.91
C VAL A 144 5.87 -4.38 9.02
N ALA A 145 6.13 -3.44 9.93
CA ALA A 145 5.23 -3.13 11.03
C ALA A 145 3.88 -2.56 10.55
N LEU A 146 3.89 -1.71 9.53
CA LEU A 146 2.69 -1.13 8.93
C LEU A 146 1.84 -2.22 8.25
N ALA A 147 2.46 -3.12 7.50
CA ALA A 147 1.80 -4.28 6.90
C ALA A 147 1.29 -5.28 7.94
N MET A 148 2.04 -5.54 9.01
CA MET A 148 1.59 -6.37 10.12
C MET A 148 0.37 -5.76 10.84
N SER A 149 0.36 -4.43 10.99
CA SER A 149 -0.75 -3.70 11.62
C SER A 149 -2.05 -3.82 10.82
N LEU A 150 -2.00 -4.00 9.49
CA LEU A 150 -3.20 -4.19 8.68
C LEU A 150 -4.03 -5.39 9.12
N GLU A 151 -3.37 -6.54 9.27
CA GLU A 151 -4.02 -7.75 9.75
C GLU A 151 -4.50 -7.56 11.19
N GLY A 152 -3.66 -6.96 12.05
CA GLY A 152 -4.02 -6.69 13.44
C GLY A 152 -5.29 -5.83 13.59
N PHE A 153 -5.42 -4.75 12.81
CA PHE A 153 -6.64 -3.93 12.81
C PHE A 153 -7.83 -4.62 12.14
N GLY A 154 -7.60 -5.48 11.15
CA GLY A 154 -8.62 -6.32 10.53
C GLY A 154 -9.24 -7.29 11.54
N GLU A 155 -8.40 -8.07 12.23
CA GLU A 155 -8.83 -9.01 13.27
C GLU A 155 -9.42 -8.28 14.48
N LEU A 156 -8.85 -7.15 14.90
CA LEU A 156 -9.43 -6.34 15.97
C LEU A 156 -10.86 -5.90 15.63
N ARG A 157 -11.09 -5.45 14.39
CA ARG A 157 -12.43 -5.06 13.93
C ARG A 157 -13.38 -6.24 13.95
N ASP A 158 -12.96 -7.38 13.45
CA ASP A 158 -13.80 -8.57 13.39
C ASP A 158 -14.08 -9.14 14.78
N HIS A 159 -13.10 -9.12 15.69
CA HIS A 159 -13.25 -9.49 17.10
C HIS A 159 -14.24 -8.56 17.81
N ILE A 160 -14.09 -7.24 17.66
CA ILE A 160 -14.99 -6.25 18.25
C ILE A 160 -16.40 -6.39 17.68
N GLN A 161 -16.54 -6.59 16.36
CA GLN A 161 -17.84 -6.83 15.75
C GLN A 161 -18.50 -8.09 16.31
N LYS A 162 -17.77 -9.21 16.40
CA LYS A 162 -18.27 -10.46 17.00
C LYS A 162 -18.68 -10.26 18.46
N GLN A 163 -17.83 -9.63 19.28
CA GLN A 163 -18.11 -9.32 20.69
C GLN A 163 -19.35 -8.45 20.86
N LEU A 164 -19.48 -7.38 20.08
CA LEU A 164 -20.62 -6.46 20.13
C LEU A 164 -21.90 -7.16 19.69
N LEU A 165 -21.81 -7.96 18.61
CA LEU A 165 -22.91 -8.77 18.14
C LEU A 165 -23.33 -9.78 19.20
N GLN A 166 -22.41 -10.47 19.88
CA GLN A 166 -22.75 -11.43 20.94
C GLN A 166 -23.33 -10.78 22.20
N ARG A 167 -22.81 -9.63 22.64
CA ARG A 167 -23.26 -8.96 23.87
C ARG A 167 -24.57 -8.18 23.72
N TYR A 168 -24.78 -7.55 22.56
CA TYR A 168 -25.92 -6.68 22.30
C TYR A 168 -26.94 -7.30 21.33
N ASP A 169 -26.85 -8.61 21.08
CA ASP A 169 -27.93 -9.31 20.37
C ASP A 169 -29.18 -9.32 21.24
N VAL A 170 -30.06 -8.35 21.03
CA VAL A 170 -31.42 -8.43 21.55
C VAL A 170 -32.22 -9.26 20.55
N VAL A 171 -32.31 -10.56 20.83
CA VAL A 171 -33.26 -11.45 20.14
C VAL A 171 -34.65 -11.13 20.68
N VAL A 172 -35.43 -10.30 19.99
CA VAL A 172 -36.85 -10.13 20.33
C VAL A 172 -37.62 -11.28 19.69
N THR A 173 -37.72 -12.39 20.42
CA THR A 173 -38.63 -13.49 20.09
C THR A 173 -40.00 -13.14 20.67
N HIS A 174 -40.96 -12.78 19.83
CA HIS A 174 -42.36 -12.75 20.26
C HIS A 174 -42.88 -14.19 20.22
N SER A 175 -42.76 -14.92 21.33
CA SER A 175 -43.47 -16.18 21.51
C SER A 175 -44.77 -15.89 22.26
N ASP A 176 -45.91 -15.99 21.58
CA ASP A 176 -47.18 -16.17 22.28
C ASP A 176 -47.13 -17.55 22.96
N TYR A 177 -47.02 -17.53 24.29
CA TYR A 177 -46.99 -18.72 25.12
C TYR A 177 -48.43 -19.22 25.31
N VAL A 178 -48.69 -20.50 25.06
CA VAL A 178 -49.84 -21.18 25.68
C VAL A 178 -49.29 -22.10 26.78
N SER A 179 -49.57 -21.69 28.01
CA SER A 179 -49.26 -22.38 29.26
C SER A 179 -49.90 -23.77 29.32
N VAL A 180 -49.10 -24.80 29.64
CA VAL A 180 -49.63 -26.09 30.09
C VAL A 180 -49.52 -26.14 31.61
N SER A 181 -50.65 -25.92 32.28
CA SER A 181 -50.84 -26.12 33.72
C SER A 181 -51.12 -27.61 34.02
N THR A 182 -50.29 -28.21 34.87
CA THR A 182 -50.60 -29.40 35.71
C THR A 182 -51.22 -28.93 37.04
N PRO A 183 -51.90 -29.74 37.91
CA PRO A 183 -52.40 -31.15 37.87
C PRO A 183 -53.89 -31.27 38.40
N PRO A 184 -54.53 -32.44 38.73
CA PRO A 184 -54.24 -33.30 39.91
C PRO A 184 -54.45 -34.83 39.70
N ALA A 185 -54.24 -35.62 40.76
CA ALA A 185 -54.14 -37.09 40.78
C ALA A 185 -55.44 -37.87 41.09
N ARG A 186 -55.48 -39.16 40.64
CA ARG A 186 -56.30 -40.35 41.08
C ARG A 186 -57.85 -40.23 40.98
N THR A 187 -58.62 -41.22 40.53
CA THR A 187 -58.82 -42.59 41.08
C THR A 187 -59.69 -43.44 40.11
N ASN A 188 -59.60 -44.77 40.21
CA ASN A 188 -60.38 -45.83 39.53
C ASN A 188 -61.89 -45.59 39.38
N GLY A 189 -62.49 -46.22 38.35
CA GLY A 189 -63.86 -46.72 38.41
C GLY A 189 -64.73 -46.40 37.20
N ASP A 190 -65.32 -47.44 36.62
CA ASP A 190 -66.29 -47.41 35.54
C ASP A 190 -67.51 -46.52 35.83
N ASN A 191 -68.03 -45.82 34.80
CA ASN A 191 -69.45 -45.68 34.41
C ASN A 191 -69.80 -44.34 33.71
N LEU A 192 -70.22 -44.47 32.45
CA LEU A 192 -71.41 -43.88 31.79
C LEU A 192 -71.56 -42.35 31.50
N LEU A 193 -71.89 -42.09 30.22
CA LEU A 193 -72.71 -41.01 29.59
C LEU A 193 -72.14 -39.59 29.32
N SER A 194 -71.76 -39.37 28.05
CA SER A 194 -72.30 -38.32 27.14
C SER A 194 -71.53 -38.43 25.81
N LEU A 195 -72.02 -39.16 24.79
CA LEU A 195 -72.87 -38.67 23.70
C LEU A 195 -72.37 -37.36 23.04
N GLU A 196 -71.65 -37.52 21.92
CA GLU A 196 -71.85 -36.93 20.57
C GLU A 196 -70.51 -36.97 19.83
N SER A 197 -70.27 -37.92 18.92
CA SER A 197 -70.79 -38.08 17.56
C SER A 197 -69.78 -37.59 16.52
N SER A 198 -69.50 -38.51 15.58
CA SER A 198 -69.13 -38.29 14.17
C SER A 198 -67.78 -37.64 13.82
N VAL A 199 -66.85 -38.52 13.44
CA VAL A 199 -66.16 -38.59 12.12
C VAL A 199 -66.36 -37.37 11.18
N ILE A 200 -65.25 -36.80 10.69
CA ILE A 200 -64.90 -36.44 9.28
C ILE A 200 -64.02 -35.16 9.21
N LYS A 201 -62.86 -35.31 8.54
CA LYS A 201 -61.93 -34.34 7.91
C LYS A 201 -61.00 -33.47 8.78
N PRO A 202 -59.67 -33.58 8.61
CA PRO A 202 -58.77 -32.47 8.92
C PRO A 202 -58.85 -31.44 7.78
N SER A 203 -59.76 -30.49 7.91
CA SER A 203 -59.69 -29.25 7.15
C SER A 203 -59.87 -28.09 8.10
N SER A 204 -58.75 -27.49 8.51
CA SER A 204 -58.69 -26.06 8.82
C SER A 204 -57.24 -25.62 8.94
N VAL A 205 -56.78 -25.01 7.85
CA VAL A 205 -55.90 -23.84 7.83
C VAL A 205 -54.55 -24.02 8.52
N LEU A 206 -53.57 -24.48 7.73
CA LEU A 206 -52.18 -24.07 7.92
C LEU A 206 -52.15 -22.53 7.89
N PRO A 207 -51.68 -21.81 8.92
CA PRO A 207 -51.33 -20.42 8.73
C PRO A 207 -50.13 -20.39 7.79
N GLU A 208 -50.45 -19.96 6.58
CA GLU A 208 -49.52 -19.68 5.50
C GLU A 208 -48.53 -18.59 5.96
N LYS A 209 -47.24 -18.92 5.86
CA LYS A 209 -46.11 -17.98 5.83
C LYS A 209 -45.93 -17.09 7.07
N SER A 210 -45.44 -17.68 8.15
CA SER A 210 -44.85 -16.91 9.25
C SER A 210 -43.57 -16.21 8.78
N ASN A 211 -43.66 -14.94 8.42
CA ASN A 211 -42.50 -14.09 8.14
C ASN A 211 -41.82 -13.73 9.48
N LEU A 212 -40.92 -14.61 9.93
CA LEU A 212 -39.98 -14.32 11.01
C LEU A 212 -39.06 -13.17 10.58
N THR A 213 -39.36 -11.95 11.02
CA THR A 213 -38.52 -10.78 10.77
C THR A 213 -37.64 -10.53 11.99
N VAL A 214 -36.47 -11.18 12.02
CA VAL A 214 -35.46 -10.96 13.05
C VAL A 214 -34.76 -9.61 12.76
N VAL A 215 -35.04 -8.58 13.57
CA VAL A 215 -34.43 -7.25 13.40
C VAL A 215 -33.36 -7.01 14.47
N ARG A 216 -32.10 -7.23 14.11
CA ARG A 216 -30.93 -6.96 14.98
C ARG A 216 -30.55 -5.48 14.88
N ARG A 217 -30.69 -4.70 15.96
CA ARG A 217 -30.24 -3.28 15.98
C ARG A 217 -29.12 -3.06 16.99
N LEU A 218 -27.90 -2.91 16.49
CA LEU A 218 -26.77 -2.41 17.28
C LEU A 218 -26.97 -0.93 17.63
N PRO A 219 -26.69 -0.50 18.87
CA PRO A 219 -26.79 0.91 19.25
C PRO A 219 -25.88 1.81 18.39
N TRP A 220 -26.33 3.03 18.12
CA TRP A 220 -25.61 4.01 17.30
C TRP A 220 -24.13 4.27 17.68
N PRO A 221 -23.72 4.39 18.95
CA PRO A 221 -22.32 4.66 19.27
C PRO A 221 -21.39 3.51 18.87
N TYR A 222 -21.83 2.27 19.01
CA TYR A 222 -21.05 1.10 18.58
C TYR A 222 -20.92 1.01 17.06
N LYS A 223 -21.97 1.43 16.33
CA LYS A 223 -21.90 1.58 14.86
C LYS A 223 -20.87 2.62 14.45
N PHE A 224 -20.84 3.76 15.13
CA PHE A 224 -19.83 4.80 14.86
C PHE A 224 -18.42 4.29 15.16
N MET A 225 -18.22 3.62 16.29
CA MET A 225 -16.92 3.04 16.65
C MET A 225 -16.44 2.02 15.60
N LEU A 226 -17.33 1.13 15.14
CA LEU A 226 -17.02 0.15 14.09
C LEU A 226 -16.68 0.83 12.75
N ALA A 227 -17.39 1.93 12.41
CA ALA A 227 -17.12 2.72 11.22
C ALA A 227 -15.75 3.41 11.28
N VAL A 228 -15.37 3.97 12.43
CA VAL A 228 -14.03 4.57 12.62
C VAL A 228 -12.95 3.51 12.43
N LEU A 229 -13.12 2.33 13.03
CA LEU A 229 -12.16 1.24 12.91
C LEU A 229 -12.03 0.74 11.46
N TYR A 230 -13.14 0.72 10.71
CA TYR A 230 -13.15 0.44 9.27
C TYR A 230 -12.37 1.50 8.47
N VAL A 231 -12.59 2.79 8.74
CA VAL A 231 -11.86 3.87 8.06
C VAL A 231 -10.36 3.78 8.34
N VAL A 232 -9.96 3.53 9.59
CA VAL A 232 -8.54 3.35 9.96
C VAL A 232 -7.91 2.17 9.21
N HIS A 233 -8.62 1.03 9.14
CA HIS A 233 -8.15 -0.14 8.41
C HIS A 233 -7.97 0.16 6.90
N LEU A 234 -8.90 0.89 6.27
CA LEU A 234 -8.75 1.32 4.89
C LEU A 234 -7.56 2.25 4.69
N VAL A 235 -7.35 3.23 5.58
CA VAL A 235 -6.21 4.15 5.49
C VAL A 235 -4.89 3.39 5.53
N LEU A 236 -4.73 2.45 6.47
CA LEU A 236 -3.55 1.58 6.50
C LEU A 236 -3.37 0.79 5.19
N GLY A 237 -4.49 0.37 4.57
CA GLY A 237 -4.47 -0.40 3.32
C GLY A 237 -3.93 0.43 2.17
N TYR A 238 -4.36 1.68 2.08
CA TYR A 238 -3.84 2.64 1.11
C TYR A 238 -2.36 2.96 1.34
N TRP A 239 -1.90 3.03 2.58
CA TRP A 239 -0.47 3.24 2.87
C TRP A 239 0.38 2.04 2.41
N VAL A 240 -0.03 0.80 2.68
CA VAL A 240 0.68 -0.37 2.13
C VAL A 240 0.64 -0.37 0.60
N MET A 241 -0.50 -0.03 0.01
CA MET A 241 -0.63 0.07 -1.44
C MET A 241 0.33 1.11 -2.04
N LEU A 242 0.47 2.28 -1.39
CA LEU A 242 1.44 3.30 -1.78
C LEU A 242 2.89 2.77 -1.71
N ALA A 243 3.21 1.96 -0.70
CA ALA A 243 4.53 1.35 -0.59
C ALA A 243 4.81 0.36 -1.73
N VAL A 244 3.84 -0.48 -2.11
CA VAL A 244 3.98 -1.44 -3.22
C VAL A 244 4.14 -0.75 -4.57
N MET A 245 3.45 0.37 -4.75
CA MET A 245 3.53 1.18 -5.99
C MET A 245 4.89 1.83 -6.21
N THR A 246 5.80 1.76 -5.25
CA THR A 246 7.18 2.22 -5.46
C THR A 246 8.00 1.31 -6.37
N TYR A 247 7.54 0.07 -6.59
CA TYR A 247 8.24 -0.95 -7.37
C TYR A 247 9.67 -1.23 -6.90
N GLU A 248 9.95 -1.03 -5.61
CA GLU A 248 11.21 -1.45 -5.01
C GLU A 248 11.08 -2.88 -4.47
N THR A 249 12.01 -3.75 -4.85
CA THR A 249 11.91 -5.20 -4.62
C THR A 249 11.89 -5.56 -3.13
N LEU A 250 12.72 -4.92 -2.31
CA LEU A 250 12.83 -5.24 -0.89
C LEU A 250 11.65 -4.67 -0.09
N MET A 251 11.13 -3.50 -0.42
CA MET A 251 9.92 -2.94 0.18
C MET A 251 8.70 -3.80 -0.15
N PHE A 252 8.63 -4.32 -1.38
CA PHE A 252 7.60 -5.30 -1.74
C PHE A 252 7.71 -6.58 -0.91
N VAL A 253 8.92 -7.13 -0.77
CA VAL A 253 9.16 -8.29 0.10
C VAL A 253 8.84 -7.97 1.57
N ALA A 254 9.17 -6.77 2.06
CA ALA A 254 8.84 -6.31 3.40
C ALA A 254 7.32 -6.31 3.65
N VAL A 255 6.52 -5.87 2.67
CA VAL A 255 5.06 -5.94 2.74
C VAL A 255 4.58 -7.37 2.83
N ILE A 256 5.08 -8.28 1.97
CA ILE A 256 4.68 -9.70 2.00
C ILE A 256 5.02 -10.34 3.35
N VAL A 257 6.25 -10.10 3.84
CA VAL A 257 6.70 -10.61 5.14
C VAL A 257 5.85 -10.04 6.28
N GLY A 258 5.55 -8.74 6.25
CA GLY A 258 4.72 -8.09 7.26
C GLY A 258 3.28 -8.62 7.27
N LEU A 259 2.67 -8.81 6.11
CA LEU A 259 1.34 -9.44 5.99
C LEU A 259 1.36 -10.89 6.48
N GLY A 260 2.37 -11.66 6.11
CA GLY A 260 2.54 -13.05 6.56
C GLY A 260 2.75 -13.16 8.07
N LEU A 261 3.56 -12.27 8.66
CA LEU A 261 3.74 -12.18 10.10
C LEU A 261 2.48 -11.71 10.82
N GLY A 262 1.75 -10.75 10.25
CA GLY A 262 0.45 -10.30 10.77
C GLY A 262 -0.54 -11.45 10.85
N PHE A 263 -0.64 -12.23 9.77
CA PHE A 263 -1.46 -13.44 9.73
C PHE A 263 -1.02 -14.43 10.82
N ALA A 264 0.28 -14.72 10.92
CA ALA A 264 0.77 -15.71 11.87
C ALA A 264 0.57 -15.30 13.34
N VAL A 265 0.60 -14.01 13.65
CA VAL A 265 0.50 -13.50 15.03
C VAL A 265 -0.94 -13.24 15.45
N PHE A 266 -1.78 -12.69 14.57
CA PHE A 266 -3.12 -12.24 14.94
C PHE A 266 -4.24 -13.20 14.56
N LYS A 267 -3.99 -14.14 13.63
CA LYS A 267 -5.02 -15.08 13.21
C LYS A 267 -5.13 -16.24 14.20
N ASP A 268 -6.20 -16.26 14.98
CA ASP A 268 -6.53 -17.37 15.90
C ASP A 268 -6.93 -18.64 15.13
N THR A 269 -5.94 -19.44 14.75
CA THR A 269 -6.14 -20.74 14.08
C THR A 269 -6.66 -21.81 15.05
N ASP A 270 -6.54 -21.59 16.37
CA ASP A 270 -6.95 -22.54 17.42
C ASP A 270 -8.45 -22.50 17.75
N SER A 271 -9.19 -21.53 17.21
CA SER A 271 -10.65 -21.39 17.43
C SER A 271 -11.50 -22.37 16.61
N ASP A 272 -10.91 -23.09 15.66
CA ASP A 272 -11.54 -24.19 14.90
C ASP A 272 -11.54 -25.52 15.66
N THR A 273 -11.19 -25.53 16.94
CA THR A 273 -11.57 -26.64 17.82
C THR A 273 -13.09 -26.59 17.97
N LEU A 274 -13.79 -27.27 17.08
CA LEU A 274 -15.24 -27.49 17.07
C LEU A 274 -15.76 -27.66 18.50
N LYS A 275 -16.20 -26.56 19.13
CA LYS A 275 -17.16 -26.59 20.24
C LYS A 275 -18.53 -26.90 19.65
N GLY A 276 -18.61 -28.02 18.92
CA GLY A 276 -19.85 -28.73 18.81
C GLY A 276 -20.18 -29.17 20.23
N SER A 277 -21.26 -28.63 20.79
CA SER A 277 -21.95 -29.27 21.89
C SER A 277 -22.29 -30.68 21.42
N ILE A 278 -21.46 -31.66 21.77
CA ILE A 278 -21.88 -33.06 21.79
C ILE A 278 -22.76 -33.14 23.03
N ASP A 279 -24.04 -32.82 22.87
CA ASP A 279 -25.03 -33.17 23.86
C ASP A 279 -25.18 -34.70 23.84
N PRO A 280 -24.91 -35.38 24.96
CA PRO A 280 -25.04 -36.83 25.06
C PRO A 280 -26.52 -37.17 25.24
N CYS A 281 -27.28 -37.28 24.15
CA CYS A 281 -28.65 -37.78 24.21
C CYS A 281 -28.71 -39.24 23.75
N CYS A 282 -28.53 -40.11 24.75
CA CYS A 282 -29.22 -41.36 24.98
C CYS A 282 -30.41 -41.63 24.03
N SER A 283 -30.23 -42.57 23.11
CA SER A 283 -31.30 -43.40 22.55
C SER A 283 -31.26 -44.73 23.30
N SER A 284 -32.00 -44.82 24.41
CA SER A 284 -32.42 -46.11 24.98
C SER A 284 -33.49 -46.74 24.09
#